data_AF-R5NNL5-F1
#
_entry.id   AF-R5NNL5-F1
#
_cell.length_a   1.000
_cell.length_b   1.000
_cell.length_c   1.000
_cell.angle_alpha   90.00
_cell.angle_beta   90.00
_cell.angle_gamma   90.00
#
_symmetry.space_group_name_H-M   'P 1'
#
loop_
_entity.id
_entity.type
_entity.pdbx_description
1 polymer ?
#
loop_
_entity_poly.entity_id
_entity_poly.type
_entity_poly.pdbx_seq_one_letter_code
_entity_poly.pdbx_strand_id
1 'polypeptide(L)'
;MNQVTGQDFINAMSAVGAGIAMIAGIGPGVGQGYAAGQAAAAVGRNPGAKSDITSTMLLGQAVAETTGLYGFVVAIILMFVKPFK
;
A
#
# COMPACT_ATOMS: atom_id res chain seq x y z
N MET A 1 -6.69 39.52 -6.70
CA MET A 1 -6.00 38.22 -6.77
C MET A 1 -5.45 37.94 -5.39
N ASN A 2 -5.94 36.91 -4.70
CA ASN A 2 -5.40 36.56 -3.38
C ASN A 2 -3.96 36.07 -3.57
N GLN A 3 -3.03 36.66 -2.82
CA GLN A 3 -1.64 36.22 -2.84
C GLN A 3 -1.55 34.81 -2.24
N VAL A 4 -0.91 33.89 -2.95
CA VAL A 4 -0.60 32.55 -2.43
C VAL A 4 0.33 32.71 -1.23
N THR A 5 -0.08 32.20 -0.07
CA THR A 5 0.72 32.24 1.14
C THR A 5 1.75 31.10 1.16
N GLY A 6 2.77 31.20 2.02
CA GLY A 6 3.70 30.10 2.24
C GLY A 6 3.00 28.81 2.71
N GLN A 7 1.92 28.96 3.50
CA GLN A 7 1.12 27.83 3.96
C GLN A 7 0.39 27.12 2.80
N ASP A 8 -0.12 27.88 1.83
CA ASP A 8 -0.78 27.33 0.65
C ASP A 8 0.19 26.48 -0.18
N PHE A 9 1.42 26.96 -0.33
CA PHE A 9 2.48 26.21 -1.02
C PHE A 9 2.83 24.91 -0.29
N ILE A 10 2.99 24.94 1.03
CA ILE A 10 3.27 23.74 1.84
C ILE A 10 2.12 22.73 1.73
N ASN A 11 0.87 23.19 1.79
CA ASN A 11 -0.30 22.32 1.66
C ASN A 11 -0.35 21.67 0.27
N ALA A 12 -0.07 22.43 -0.79
CA ALA A 12 -0.04 21.91 -2.15
C ALA A 12 1.05 20.83 -2.33
N MET A 13 2.26 21.09 -1.83
CA MET A 13 3.36 20.12 -1.92
C MET A 13 3.11 18.88 -1.04
N SER A 14 2.48 19.05 0.12
CA SER A 14 2.07 17.92 0.98
C SER A 14 1.06 17.02 0.28
N ALA A 15 0.11 17.59 -0.47
CA ALA A 15 -0.84 16.82 -1.27
C ALA A 15 -0.16 16.03 -2.40
N VAL A 16 0.81 16.64 -3.08
CA VAL A 16 1.63 15.94 -4.09
C VAL A 16 2.43 14.80 -3.46
N GLY A 17 3.11 15.08 -2.34
CA GLY A 17 3.88 14.07 -1.61
C GLY A 17 3.03 12.89 -1.12
N ALA A 18 1.80 13.16 -0.65
CA ALA A 18 0.85 12.11 -0.26
C ALA A 18 0.46 11.22 -1.45
N GLY A 19 0.20 11.80 -2.63
CA GLY A 19 -0.07 11.05 -3.85
C GLY A 19 1.11 10.16 -4.27
N ILE A 20 2.33 10.70 -4.20
CA ILE A 20 3.56 9.94 -4.53
C ILE A 20 3.77 8.78 -3.55
N ALA A 21 3.54 8.99 -2.24
CA ALA A 21 3.67 7.94 -1.24
C ALA A 21 2.74 6.74 -1.53
N MET A 22 1.54 6.97 -2.06
CA MET A 22 0.59 5.91 -2.41
C MET A 22 1.02 5.06 -3.61
N ILE A 23 1.99 5.51 -4.42
CA ILE A 23 2.56 4.68 -5.50
C ILE A 23 3.22 3.41 -4.94
N ALA A 24 3.64 3.43 -3.67
CA ALA A 24 4.15 2.25 -2.97
C ALA A 24 3.20 1.05 -3.02
N GLY A 25 1.87 1.27 -3.15
CA GLY A 25 0.87 0.22 -3.27
C GLY A 25 1.01 -0.68 -4.51
N ILE A 26 1.77 -0.27 -5.53
CA ILE A 26 2.05 -1.11 -6.70
C ILE A 26 2.82 -2.38 -6.30
N GLY A 27 3.79 -2.27 -5.40
CA GLY A 27 4.63 -3.39 -4.96
C GLY A 27 3.81 -4.54 -4.36
N PRO A 28 3.03 -4.28 -3.28
CA PRO A 28 2.12 -5.25 -2.70
C PRO A 28 1.11 -5.79 -3.72
N GLY A 29 0.48 -4.93 -4.53
CA GLY A 29 -0.51 -5.35 -5.51
C GLY A 29 0.03 -6.39 -6.50
N VAL A 30 1.24 -6.20 -7.03
CA VAL A 30 1.90 -7.16 -7.92
C VAL A 30 2.31 -8.43 -7.17
N GLY A 31 3.00 -8.29 -6.04
CA GLY A 31 3.53 -9.42 -5.28
C GLY A 31 2.43 -10.34 -4.74
N GLN A 32 1.37 -9.76 -4.19
CA GLN A 32 0.23 -10.50 -3.66
C GLN A 32 -0.60 -11.15 -4.78
N GLY A 33 -0.76 -10.47 -5.92
CA GLY A 33 -1.42 -11.05 -7.10
C GLY A 33 -0.68 -12.29 -7.61
N TYR A 34 0.67 -12.23 -7.66
CA TYR A 34 1.49 -13.39 -8.00
C TYR A 34 1.34 -14.52 -6.99
N ALA A 35 1.42 -14.23 -5.69
CA ALA A 35 1.23 -15.22 -4.63
C ALA A 35 -0.15 -15.90 -4.71
N ALA A 36 -1.21 -15.13 -4.98
CA ALA A 36 -2.55 -15.64 -5.16
C ALA A 36 -2.67 -16.58 -6.38
N GLY A 37 -2.06 -16.21 -7.50
CA GLY A 37 -2.01 -17.07 -8.69
C GLY A 37 -1.32 -18.40 -8.42
N GLN A 38 -0.18 -18.39 -7.72
CA GLN A 38 0.53 -19.62 -7.34
C GLN A 38 -0.27 -20.48 -6.36
N ALA A 39 -0.91 -19.85 -5.36
CA ALA A 39 -1.76 -20.56 -4.42
C ALA A 39 -2.94 -21.23 -5.12
N ALA A 40 -3.60 -20.55 -6.06
CA ALA A 40 -4.70 -21.12 -6.84
C ALA A 40 -4.25 -22.34 -7.66
N ALA A 41 -3.11 -22.25 -8.34
CA ALA A 41 -2.54 -23.37 -9.08
C ALA A 41 -2.16 -24.55 -8.15
N ALA A 42 -1.60 -24.26 -6.97
CA ALA A 42 -1.25 -25.28 -5.99
C ALA A 42 -2.49 -25.99 -5.42
N VAL A 43 -3.56 -25.26 -5.10
CA VAL A 43 -4.85 -25.83 -4.66
C VAL A 43 -5.45 -26.72 -5.75
N GLY A 44 -5.38 -26.30 -7.02
CA GLY A 44 -5.87 -27.11 -8.14
C GLY A 44 -5.12 -28.44 -8.29
N ARG A 45 -3.81 -28.46 -7.97
CA ARG A 45 -2.98 -29.68 -8.00
C ARG A 45 -3.16 -30.56 -6.75
N ASN A 46 -3.37 -29.96 -5.59
CA ASN A 46 -3.56 -30.66 -4.32
C ASN A 46 -4.71 -30.07 -3.49
N PRO A 47 -5.97 -30.45 -3.81
CA PRO A 47 -7.14 -29.92 -3.11
C PRO A 47 -7.18 -30.24 -1.61
N GLY A 48 -6.57 -31.35 -1.18
CA GLY A 48 -6.51 -31.76 0.22
C GLY A 48 -5.68 -30.82 1.09
N ALA A 49 -4.71 -30.10 0.51
CA ALA A 49 -3.86 -29.14 1.22
C ALA A 49 -4.37 -27.69 1.14
N LYS A 50 -5.62 -27.47 0.72
CA LYS A 50 -6.17 -26.12 0.48
C LYS A 50 -5.99 -25.17 1.67
N SER A 51 -6.30 -25.65 2.88
CA SER A 51 -6.23 -24.83 4.10
C SER A 51 -4.81 -24.31 4.37
N ASP A 52 -3.81 -25.19 4.24
CA ASP A 52 -2.41 -24.86 4.51
C ASP A 52 -1.84 -23.92 3.44
N ILE A 53 -2.19 -24.16 2.17
CA ILE A 53 -1.80 -23.30 1.05
C ILE A 53 -2.38 -21.89 1.23
N THR A 54 -3.68 -21.77 1.53
CA THR A 54 -4.31 -20.46 1.75
C THR A 54 -3.73 -19.77 2.97
N SER A 55 -3.48 -20.49 4.06
CA SER A 55 -2.88 -19.90 5.27
C SER A 55 -1.47 -19.36 5.02
N THR A 56 -0.65 -20.12 4.29
CA THR A 56 0.71 -19.70 3.92
C THR A 56 0.69 -18.50 2.97
N MET A 57 -0.21 -18.50 1.99
CA MET A 57 -0.42 -17.38 1.07
C MET A 57 -0.80 -16.11 1.85
N LEU A 58 -1.80 -16.17 2.73
CA LEU A 58 -2.26 -15.02 3.50
C LEU A 58 -1.16 -14.47 4.41
N LEU A 59 -0.37 -15.35 5.05
CA LEU A 59 0.79 -14.93 5.85
C LEU A 59 1.81 -14.17 5.01
N GLY A 60 2.18 -14.69 3.84
CA GLY A 60 3.09 -14.03 2.92
C GLY A 60 2.54 -12.70 2.39
N GLN A 61 1.25 -12.65 2.05
CA GLN A 61 0.58 -11.43 1.60
C GLN A 61 0.52 -10.36 2.70
N ALA A 62 0.29 -10.74 3.95
CA ALA A 62 0.28 -9.80 5.08
C ALA A 62 1.65 -9.14 5.29
N VAL A 63 2.75 -9.90 5.14
CA VAL A 63 4.11 -9.34 5.19
C VAL A 63 4.37 -8.43 4.00
N ALA A 64 3.94 -8.83 2.80
CA ALA A 64 4.11 -8.05 1.57
C ALA A 64 3.35 -6.70 1.61
N GLU A 65 2.22 -6.62 2.33
CA GLU A 65 1.39 -5.40 2.43
C GLU A 65 2.06 -4.26 3.20
N THR A 66 3.08 -4.56 4.01
CA THR A 66 3.68 -3.59 4.97
C THR A 66 4.18 -2.31 4.30
N THR A 67 4.75 -2.38 3.10
CA THR A 67 5.22 -1.20 2.37
C THR A 67 4.09 -0.33 1.85
N GLY A 68 2.96 -0.92 1.46
CA GLY A 68 1.73 -0.21 1.11
C GLY A 68 1.16 0.54 2.31
N LEU A 69 1.16 -0.09 3.48
CA LEU A 69 0.74 0.54 4.74
C LEU A 69 1.67 1.70 5.13
N TYR A 70 2.99 1.59 4.93
CA TYR A 70 3.90 2.71 5.19
C TYR A 70 3.61 3.91 4.28
N GLY A 71 3.38 3.68 2.98
CA GLY A 71 2.96 4.73 2.05
C GLY A 71 1.65 5.40 2.47
N PHE A 72 0.67 4.60 2.90
CA PHE A 72 -0.62 5.08 3.41
C PHE A 72 -0.48 5.91 4.69
N VAL A 73 0.32 5.46 5.65
CA VAL A 73 0.58 6.21 6.90
C VAL A 73 1.22 7.56 6.59
N VAL A 74 2.21 7.60 5.69
CA VAL A 74 2.84 8.86 5.27
C VAL A 74 1.83 9.80 4.62
N ALA A 75 0.99 9.29 3.72
CA ALA A 75 -0.07 10.09 3.08
C ALA A 75 -1.04 10.69 4.11
N ILE A 76 -1.46 9.90 5.12
CA ILE A 76 -2.31 10.39 6.21
C ILE A 76 -1.62 11.48 7.01
N ILE A 77 -0.35 11.30 7.35
CA ILE A 77 0.41 12.28 8.13
C ILE A 77 0.49 13.60 7.37
N LEU A 78 0.80 13.56 6.07
CA LEU A 78 0.89 14.77 5.24
C LEU A 78 -0.46 15.49 5.11
N MET A 79 -1.56 14.75 4.95
CA MET A 79 -2.88 15.35 4.69
C MET A 79 -3.63 15.80 5.94
N PHE A 80 -3.53 15.04 7.04
CA PHE A 80 -4.38 15.23 8.22
C PHE A 80 -3.61 15.69 9.45
N VAL A 81 -2.40 15.17 9.68
CA VAL A 81 -1.56 15.63 10.80
C VAL A 81 -0.91 16.97 10.46
N LYS A 82 -0.51 17.16 9.19
CA LYS A 82 0.11 18.37 8.64
C LYS A 82 1.30 18.81 9.50
N PRO A 83 2.42 18.05 9.49
CA PRO A 83 3.56 18.32 10.37
C PRO A 83 4.33 19.59 10.04
N PHE A 84 4.12 20.17 8.85
CA PHE A 84 4.88 21.31 8.33
C PHE A 84 4.13 22.66 8.47
N LYS A 85 3.33 22.82 9.53
CA LYS A 85 2.71 24.12 9.84
C LYS A 85 3.76 25.19 10.14
#